data_AF-A0A951PNE9-F1
#
_entry.id   AF-A0A951PNE9-F1
#
_cell.length_a   1.000
_cell.length_b   1.000
_cell.length_c   1.000
_cell.angle_alpha   90.00
_cell.angle_beta   90.00
_cell.angle_gamma   90.00
#
_symmetry.space_group_name_H-M   'P 1'
#
loop_
_entity.id
_entity.type
_entity.pdbx_description
1 polymer ?
#
loop_
_entity_poly.entity_id
_entity_poly.type
_entity_poly.pdbx_seq_one_letter_code
_entity_poly.pdbx_strand_id
1 'polypeptide(L)'
;MEAAKFELTRADLRFADILAQGRDGRMVLIVEVKATELESREAKQKVISQLKSYLEAANTNIPFAMLVDLEDIEIFQGDNASLSTKPIASLKTADVLRHYDAEFGNKRIFELYLTTLVEAWLRDLAYCWKSKNPPASEQLAGIGLLQQLEGGTTRQEVALGSTLR
;
A
#
# COMPACT_ATOMS: atom_id res chain seq x y z
N MET A 1 14.58 40.46 -3.92
CA MET A 1 14.87 39.01 -4.02
C MET A 1 13.54 38.30 -4.06
N GLU A 2 13.13 37.92 -5.26
CA GLU A 2 11.84 37.28 -5.51
C GLU A 2 11.97 35.80 -5.17
N ALA A 3 11.13 35.32 -4.26
CA ALA A 3 11.06 33.90 -3.93
C ALA A 3 10.45 33.18 -5.15
N ALA A 4 11.25 32.37 -5.82
CA ALA A 4 10.76 31.48 -6.87
C ALA A 4 9.66 30.57 -6.28
N LYS A 5 8.41 30.82 -6.66
CA LYS A 5 7.31 29.87 -6.46
C LYS A 5 7.57 28.71 -7.42
N PHE A 6 8.11 27.62 -6.90
CA PHE A 6 8.06 26.34 -7.60
C PHE A 6 6.61 25.87 -7.57
N GLU A 7 5.88 26.11 -8.67
CA GLU A 7 4.61 25.44 -8.93
C GLU A 7 4.94 23.99 -9.30
N LEU A 8 4.78 23.06 -8.36
CA LEU A 8 4.79 21.63 -8.65
C LEU A 8 3.70 21.36 -9.68
N THR A 9 4.07 20.90 -10.87
CA THR A 9 3.07 20.53 -11.87
C THR A 9 2.44 19.21 -11.46
N ARG A 10 1.21 18.94 -11.93
CA ARG A 10 0.52 17.67 -11.67
C ARG A 10 1.32 16.44 -12.15
N ALA A 11 2.29 16.64 -13.06
CA ALA A 11 3.21 15.61 -13.56
C ALA A 11 4.36 15.28 -12.58
N ASP A 12 4.66 16.18 -11.65
CA ASP A 12 5.70 16.00 -10.61
C ASP A 12 5.13 15.33 -9.35
N LEU A 13 3.80 15.42 -9.16
CA LEU A 13 3.12 14.76 -8.05
C LEU A 13 3.04 13.26 -8.29
N ARG A 14 3.50 12.50 -7.30
CA ARG A 14 3.37 11.05 -7.24
C ARG A 14 2.11 10.71 -6.45
N PHE A 15 1.22 9.88 -7.00
CA PHE A 15 -0.01 9.48 -6.34
C PHE A 15 0.09 8.02 -5.93
N ALA A 16 0.06 7.76 -4.63
CA ALA A 16 -0.06 6.40 -4.14
C ALA A 16 -1.54 5.97 -4.14
N ASP A 17 -1.80 4.71 -4.49
CA ASP A 17 -3.16 4.18 -4.49
C ASP A 17 -3.75 4.16 -3.08
N ILE A 18 -2.95 3.75 -2.07
CA ILE A 18 -3.34 3.80 -0.66
C ILE A 18 -2.16 4.23 0.21
N LEU A 19 -2.42 5.09 1.19
CA LEU A 19 -1.54 5.38 2.31
C LEU A 19 -2.25 4.96 3.61
N ALA A 20 -1.59 4.13 4.43
CA ALA A 20 -2.05 3.83 5.77
C ALA A 20 -1.25 4.62 6.81
N GLN A 21 -1.97 5.15 7.78
CA GLN A 21 -1.43 5.86 8.93
C GLN A 21 -1.73 5.09 10.21
N GLY A 22 -0.78 5.05 11.13
CA GLY A 22 -1.00 4.52 12.48
C GLY A 22 -1.89 5.44 13.32
N ARG A 23 -2.22 5.03 14.54
CA ARG A 23 -3.07 5.79 15.48
C ARG A 23 -2.56 7.20 15.77
N ASP A 24 -1.24 7.40 15.78
CA ASP A 24 -0.58 8.69 16.01
C ASP A 24 -0.48 9.57 14.74
N GLY A 25 -1.03 9.10 13.61
CA GLY A 25 -0.97 9.79 12.32
C GLY A 25 0.32 9.55 11.54
N ARG A 26 1.28 8.78 12.08
CA ARG A 26 2.52 8.45 11.35
C ARG A 26 2.20 7.61 10.12
N MET A 27 2.89 7.87 9.02
CA MET A 27 2.78 7.03 7.82
C MET A 27 3.41 5.67 8.10
N VAL A 28 2.65 4.61 7.89
CA VAL A 28 3.05 3.23 8.22
C VAL A 28 3.31 2.42 6.96
N LEU A 29 2.40 2.54 5.99
CA LEU A 29 2.38 1.71 4.80
C LEU A 29 1.97 2.53 3.60
N ILE A 30 2.70 2.35 2.49
CA ILE A 30 2.28 2.83 1.18
C ILE A 30 1.97 1.64 0.27
N VAL A 31 0.90 1.74 -0.53
CA VAL A 31 0.41 0.65 -1.36
C VAL A 31 0.29 1.10 -2.81
N GLU A 32 0.74 0.22 -3.71
CA GLU A 32 0.52 0.32 -5.14
C GLU A 32 -0.25 -0.94 -5.60
N VAL A 33 -1.33 -0.72 -6.35
CA VAL A 33 -2.29 -1.73 -6.75
C VAL A 33 -2.28 -1.86 -8.28
N LYS A 34 -2.33 -3.09 -8.77
CA LYS A 34 -2.43 -3.41 -10.20
C LYS A 34 -3.49 -4.47 -10.43
N ALA A 35 -4.56 -4.14 -11.16
CA ALA A 35 -5.61 -5.12 -11.50
C ALA A 35 -5.22 -6.03 -12.69
N THR A 36 -3.99 -6.51 -12.68
CA THR A 36 -3.40 -7.43 -13.66
C THR A 36 -2.41 -8.33 -12.94
N GLU A 37 -2.20 -9.56 -13.40
CA GLU A 37 -1.11 -10.40 -12.89
C GLU A 37 0.25 -9.88 -13.39
N LEU A 38 1.23 -9.71 -12.49
CA LEU A 38 2.57 -9.23 -12.85
C LEU A 38 3.50 -10.40 -13.17
N GLU A 39 3.18 -11.14 -14.22
CA GLU A 39 3.88 -12.39 -14.60
C GLU A 39 5.37 -12.18 -14.93
N SER A 40 5.74 -11.01 -15.46
CA SER A 40 7.13 -10.73 -15.84
C SER A 40 7.90 -10.03 -14.73
N ARG A 41 9.16 -10.47 -14.54
CA ARG A 41 10.11 -9.80 -13.64
C ARG A 41 10.27 -8.32 -13.96
N GLU A 42 10.22 -7.95 -15.24
CA GLU A 42 10.36 -6.55 -15.66
C GLU A 42 9.15 -5.70 -15.21
N ALA A 43 7.92 -6.19 -15.43
CA ALA A 43 6.71 -5.49 -14.99
C ALA A 43 6.74 -5.27 -13.48
N LYS A 44 7.04 -6.32 -12.71
CA LYS A 44 7.17 -6.25 -11.25
C LYS A 44 8.23 -5.26 -10.78
N GLN A 45 9.41 -5.25 -11.43
CA GLN A 45 10.47 -4.28 -11.11
C GLN A 45 10.09 -2.83 -11.42
N LYS A 46 9.26 -2.58 -12.44
CA LYS A 46 8.73 -1.23 -12.70
C LYS A 46 7.86 -0.76 -11.54
N VAL A 47 6.97 -1.61 -11.04
CA VAL A 47 6.10 -1.25 -9.91
C VAL A 47 6.88 -1.10 -8.60
N ILE A 48 7.88 -1.95 -8.35
CA ILE A 48 8.80 -1.78 -7.21
C ILE A 48 9.59 -0.47 -7.32
N SER A 49 10.02 -0.08 -8.53
CA SER A 49 10.69 1.22 -8.73
C SER A 49 9.74 2.38 -8.47
N GLN A 50 8.46 2.24 -8.81
CA GLN A 50 7.41 3.20 -8.49
C GLN A 50 7.26 3.37 -6.96
N LEU A 51 7.17 2.26 -6.21
CA LEU A 51 7.13 2.27 -4.74
C LEU A 51 8.36 2.97 -4.13
N LYS A 52 9.56 2.74 -4.66
CA LYS A 52 10.78 3.45 -4.21
C LYS A 52 10.65 4.96 -4.43
N SER A 53 10.18 5.37 -5.61
CA SER A 53 9.98 6.79 -5.91
C SER A 53 8.98 7.46 -4.96
N TYR A 54 7.99 6.71 -4.47
CA TYR A 54 7.06 7.19 -3.45
C TYR A 54 7.73 7.40 -2.10
N LEU A 55 8.54 6.45 -1.66
CA LEU A 55 9.26 6.56 -0.39
C LEU A 55 10.24 7.73 -0.42
N GLU A 56 10.92 7.96 -1.55
CA GLU A 56 11.76 9.14 -1.78
C GLU A 56 10.95 10.44 -1.70
N ALA A 57 9.78 10.48 -2.35
CA ALA A 57 8.92 11.67 -2.39
C ALA A 57 8.21 11.98 -1.05
N ALA A 58 7.96 10.98 -0.21
CA ALA A 58 7.25 11.15 1.06
C ALA A 58 8.01 12.04 2.07
N ASN A 59 9.34 12.13 1.93
CA ASN A 59 10.23 12.90 2.82
C ASN A 59 10.01 12.61 4.31
N THR A 60 9.60 11.38 4.62
CA THR A 60 9.43 10.82 5.96
C THR A 60 9.72 9.33 5.90
N ASN A 61 10.11 8.73 7.02
CA ASN A 61 10.30 7.30 7.08
C ASN A 61 8.93 6.58 7.06
N ILE A 62 8.69 5.78 6.02
CA ILE A 62 7.53 4.87 5.93
C ILE A 62 8.06 3.44 6.08
N PRO A 63 7.75 2.74 7.18
CA PRO A 63 8.34 1.44 7.49
C PRO A 63 7.98 0.31 6.52
N PHE A 64 6.87 0.40 5.79
CA PHE A 64 6.42 -0.66 4.89
C PHE A 64 5.98 -0.11 3.54
N ALA A 65 6.18 -0.90 2.50
CA ALA A 65 5.55 -0.73 1.20
C ALA A 65 4.86 -2.03 0.78
N MET A 66 3.77 -1.93 0.03
CA MET A 66 3.01 -3.07 -0.44
C MET A 66 2.72 -2.95 -1.93
N LEU A 67 2.97 -4.05 -2.64
CA LEU A 67 2.53 -4.27 -4.00
C LEU A 67 1.34 -5.22 -3.93
N VAL A 68 0.22 -4.85 -4.55
CA VAL A 68 -0.92 -5.77 -4.71
C VAL A 68 -1.21 -5.95 -6.17
N ASP A 69 -1.26 -7.22 -6.60
CA ASP A 69 -1.78 -7.58 -7.90
C ASP A 69 -2.87 -8.66 -7.76
N LEU A 70 -3.37 -9.21 -8.88
CA LEU A 70 -4.45 -10.21 -8.83
C LEU A 70 -4.01 -11.54 -8.21
N GLU A 71 -2.71 -11.83 -8.22
CA GLU A 71 -2.14 -13.08 -7.71
C GLU A 71 -1.64 -12.92 -6.27
N ASP A 72 -0.81 -11.90 -6.02
CA ASP A 72 -0.05 -11.75 -4.80
C ASP A 72 -0.19 -10.36 -4.15
N ILE A 73 -0.17 -10.38 -2.82
CA ILE A 73 0.08 -9.22 -1.95
C ILE A 73 1.50 -9.39 -1.42
N GLU A 74 2.40 -8.51 -1.82
CA GLU A 74 3.79 -8.51 -1.39
C GLU A 74 4.10 -7.30 -0.52
N ILE A 75 4.71 -7.55 0.62
CA ILE A 75 5.08 -6.51 1.59
C ILE A 75 6.59 -6.45 1.68
N PHE A 76 7.11 -5.24 1.62
CA PHE A 76 8.52 -4.93 1.65
C PHE A 76 8.84 -4.06 2.88
N GLN A 77 10.03 -4.25 3.43
CA GLN A 77 10.55 -3.37 4.48
C GLN A 77 11.01 -2.06 3.83
N GLY A 78 10.52 -0.94 4.35
CA GLY A 78 11.03 0.40 4.08
C GLY A 78 12.03 0.84 5.14
N ASP A 79 13.06 1.58 4.71
CA ASP A 79 14.01 2.27 5.59
C ASP A 79 14.56 3.52 4.89
N ASN A 80 14.18 4.71 5.35
CA ASN A 80 14.73 6.00 4.89
C ASN A 80 14.85 6.11 3.35
N ALA A 81 13.72 6.03 2.65
CA ALA A 81 13.61 6.03 1.19
C ALA A 81 14.20 4.80 0.45
N SER A 82 14.75 3.82 1.19
CA SER A 82 15.13 2.53 0.63
C SER A 82 14.03 1.48 0.83
N LEU A 83 14.09 0.43 0.00
CA LEU A 83 13.18 -0.70 0.05
C LEU A 83 13.97 -2.01 0.00
N SER A 84 13.56 -3.00 0.80
CA SER A 84 14.15 -4.33 0.76
C SER A 84 14.12 -4.92 -0.65
N THR A 85 15.16 -5.69 -0.99
CA THR A 85 15.31 -6.27 -2.34
C THR A 85 14.34 -7.42 -2.60
N LYS A 86 13.80 -8.03 -1.55
CA LYS A 86 12.80 -9.08 -1.57
C LYS A 86 11.65 -8.71 -0.62
N PRO A 87 10.43 -9.22 -0.88
CA PRO A 87 9.34 -9.06 0.07
C PRO A 87 9.67 -9.80 1.38
N ILE A 88 9.30 -9.19 2.50
CA ILE A 88 9.38 -9.77 3.85
C ILE A 88 8.13 -10.60 4.19
N ALA A 89 7.04 -10.40 3.44
CA ALA A 89 5.87 -11.27 3.45
C ALA A 89 5.23 -11.29 2.05
N SER A 90 4.66 -12.45 1.69
CA SER A 90 3.89 -12.63 0.47
C SER A 90 2.65 -13.47 0.79
N LEU A 91 1.49 -13.02 0.32
CA LEU A 91 0.19 -13.64 0.54
C LEU A 91 -0.50 -13.79 -0.81
N LYS A 92 -1.34 -14.81 -0.97
CA LYS A 92 -2.20 -14.91 -2.13
C LYS A 92 -3.36 -13.91 -2.01
N THR A 93 -3.51 -13.04 -3.01
CA THR A 93 -4.55 -12.01 -3.02
C THR A 93 -5.94 -12.62 -2.87
N ALA A 94 -6.20 -13.74 -3.55
CA ALA A 94 -7.48 -14.43 -3.47
C ALA A 94 -7.80 -14.96 -2.05
N ASP A 95 -6.80 -15.48 -1.32
CA ASP A 95 -7.00 -16.03 0.02
C ASP A 95 -7.39 -14.92 1.02
N VAL A 96 -6.91 -13.71 0.80
CA VAL A 96 -7.24 -12.53 1.61
C VAL A 96 -8.58 -11.93 1.18
N LEU A 97 -8.74 -11.63 -0.11
CA LEU A 97 -9.85 -10.80 -0.60
C LEU A 97 -11.17 -11.56 -0.75
N ARG A 98 -11.15 -12.91 -0.86
CA ARG A 98 -12.38 -13.73 -0.84
C ARG A 98 -13.18 -13.62 0.45
N HIS A 99 -12.52 -13.23 1.55
CA HIS A 99 -13.21 -12.92 2.80
C HIS A 99 -14.15 -11.70 2.65
N TYR A 100 -13.80 -10.78 1.76
CA TYR A 100 -14.55 -9.55 1.51
C TYR A 100 -15.58 -9.71 0.40
N ASP A 101 -15.22 -10.50 -0.61
CA ASP A 101 -16.05 -10.82 -1.77
C ASP A 101 -15.81 -12.27 -2.19
N ALA A 102 -16.76 -13.17 -1.92
CA ALA A 102 -16.61 -14.60 -2.21
C ALA A 102 -16.38 -14.90 -3.71
N GLU A 103 -16.80 -14.01 -4.60
CA GLU A 103 -16.59 -14.14 -6.06
C GLU A 103 -15.26 -13.55 -6.54
N PHE A 104 -14.38 -13.12 -5.62
CA PHE A 104 -13.06 -12.63 -5.99
C PHE A 104 -12.25 -13.71 -6.72
N GLY A 105 -11.78 -13.36 -7.92
CA GLY A 105 -11.11 -14.27 -8.85
C GLY A 105 -12.03 -14.98 -9.86
N ASN A 106 -13.36 -14.92 -9.69
CA ASN A 106 -14.33 -15.50 -10.64
C ASN A 106 -14.98 -14.45 -11.56
N LYS A 107 -14.54 -13.20 -11.46
CA LYS A 107 -15.06 -12.07 -12.22
C LYS A 107 -13.93 -11.17 -12.67
N ARG A 108 -14.20 -10.35 -13.69
CA ARG A 108 -13.27 -9.30 -14.09
C ARG A 108 -13.10 -8.30 -12.95
N ILE A 109 -11.86 -8.08 -12.53
CA ILE A 109 -11.49 -7.15 -11.48
C ILE A 109 -10.94 -5.88 -12.14
N PHE A 110 -11.44 -4.72 -11.71
CA PHE A 110 -10.93 -3.41 -12.11
C PHE A 110 -10.08 -2.83 -10.99
N GLU A 111 -9.16 -1.93 -11.33
CA GLU A 111 -8.20 -1.35 -10.38
C GLU A 111 -8.89 -0.68 -9.19
N LEU A 112 -9.84 0.21 -9.43
CA LEU A 112 -10.61 0.87 -8.36
C LEU A 112 -11.31 -0.14 -7.43
N TYR A 113 -11.82 -1.24 -7.99
CA TYR A 113 -12.47 -2.29 -7.20
C TYR A 113 -11.46 -3.03 -6.33
N LEU A 114 -10.30 -3.40 -6.89
CA LEU A 114 -9.22 -4.05 -6.15
C LEU A 114 -8.70 -3.13 -5.05
N THR A 115 -8.44 -1.85 -5.34
CA THR A 115 -8.02 -0.84 -4.35
C THR A 115 -9.01 -0.72 -3.20
N THR A 116 -10.31 -0.71 -3.50
CA THR A 116 -11.37 -0.67 -2.47
C THR A 116 -11.36 -1.91 -1.58
N LEU A 117 -11.15 -3.10 -2.15
CA LEU A 117 -11.07 -4.35 -1.37
C LEU A 117 -9.81 -4.40 -0.50
N VAL A 118 -8.66 -3.97 -1.04
CA VAL A 118 -7.40 -3.87 -0.28
C VAL A 118 -7.55 -2.88 0.86
N GLU A 119 -8.15 -1.71 0.63
CA GLU A 119 -8.42 -0.74 1.67
C GLU A 119 -9.35 -1.32 2.75
N ALA A 120 -10.44 -1.99 2.35
CA ALA A 120 -11.36 -2.63 3.30
C ALA A 120 -10.66 -3.66 4.18
N TRP A 121 -9.69 -4.41 3.63
CA TRP A 121 -8.85 -5.35 4.37
C TRP A 121 -7.89 -4.65 5.34
N LEU A 122 -7.17 -3.61 4.91
CA LEU A 122 -6.29 -2.82 5.80
C LEU A 122 -7.06 -2.19 6.95
N ARG A 123 -8.27 -1.74 6.66
CA ARG A 123 -9.23 -1.23 7.63
C ARG A 123 -9.71 -2.30 8.61
N ASP A 124 -9.97 -3.52 8.14
CA ASP A 124 -10.29 -4.64 9.04
C ASP A 124 -9.10 -5.02 9.93
N LEU A 125 -7.88 -5.03 9.41
CA LEU A 125 -6.66 -5.23 10.20
C LEU A 125 -6.50 -4.16 11.30
N ALA A 126 -6.87 -2.91 11.03
CA ALA A 126 -6.71 -1.81 11.97
C ALA A 126 -7.72 -1.84 13.13
N TYR A 127 -8.95 -2.31 12.91
CA TYR A 127 -10.03 -2.17 13.89
C TYR A 127 -11.08 -3.29 13.91
N CYS A 128 -10.82 -4.43 13.24
CA CYS A 128 -11.61 -5.66 13.29
C CYS A 128 -13.12 -5.47 13.06
N TRP A 129 -13.51 -4.60 12.11
CA TRP A 129 -14.92 -4.26 11.89
C TRP A 129 -15.73 -5.38 11.25
N LYS A 130 -15.09 -6.22 10.43
CA LYS A 130 -15.72 -7.33 9.72
C LYS A 130 -15.40 -8.65 10.39
N SER A 131 -14.14 -8.88 10.76
CA SER A 131 -13.70 -10.10 11.42
C SER A 131 -12.95 -9.80 12.71
N LYS A 132 -13.17 -10.63 13.75
CA LYS A 132 -12.34 -10.63 14.96
C LYS A 132 -10.88 -11.00 14.66
N ASN A 133 -10.66 -11.80 13.62
CA ASN A 133 -9.35 -12.18 13.12
C ASN A 133 -9.33 -11.97 11.60
N PRO A 134 -9.00 -10.76 11.12
CA PRO A 134 -8.90 -10.47 9.69
C PRO A 134 -7.92 -11.42 8.99
N PRO A 135 -8.11 -11.75 7.70
CA PRO A 135 -7.20 -12.60 6.96
C PRO A 135 -5.74 -12.12 7.04
N ALA A 136 -4.81 -13.06 7.17
CA ALA A 136 -3.36 -12.86 7.30
C ALA A 136 -2.86 -12.12 8.56
N SER A 137 -3.71 -11.92 9.59
CA SER A 137 -3.31 -11.22 10.82
C SER A 137 -2.04 -11.80 11.47
N GLU A 138 -1.89 -13.12 11.54
CA GLU A 138 -0.71 -13.76 12.15
C GLU A 138 0.58 -13.47 11.36
N GLN A 139 0.55 -13.60 10.04
CA GLN A 139 1.70 -13.28 9.19
C GLN A 139 2.09 -11.80 9.30
N LEU A 140 1.10 -10.91 9.32
CA LEU A 140 1.34 -9.46 9.43
C LEU A 140 1.81 -9.03 10.82
N ALA A 141 1.36 -9.72 11.88
CA ALA A 141 1.89 -9.55 13.22
C ALA A 141 3.35 -10.00 13.30
N GLY A 142 3.71 -11.10 12.62
CA GLY A 142 5.08 -11.63 12.57
C GLY A 142 6.12 -10.66 11.99
N ILE A 143 5.71 -9.79 11.07
CA ILE A 143 6.56 -8.72 10.50
C ILE A 143 6.36 -7.35 11.17
N GLY A 144 5.50 -7.26 12.19
CA GLY A 144 5.23 -6.02 12.93
C GLY A 144 4.28 -5.02 12.25
N LEU A 145 3.73 -5.34 11.07
CA LEU A 145 2.83 -4.44 10.35
C LEU A 145 1.48 -4.30 11.06
N LEU A 146 0.93 -5.39 11.61
CA LEU A 146 -0.39 -5.37 12.24
C LEU A 146 -0.45 -4.36 13.41
N GLN A 147 0.57 -4.37 14.28
CA GLN A 147 0.65 -3.49 15.44
C GLN A 147 0.78 -2.02 15.04
N GLN A 148 1.33 -1.75 13.86
CA GLN A 148 1.51 -0.41 13.33
C GLN A 148 0.21 0.16 12.75
N LEU A 149 -0.66 -0.71 12.21
CA LEU A 149 -1.97 -0.35 11.67
C LEU A 149 -3.05 -0.18 12.76
N GLU A 150 -2.86 -0.76 13.94
CA GLU A 150 -3.88 -0.81 14.99
C GLU A 150 -4.41 0.58 15.40
N GLY A 151 -5.73 0.77 15.23
CA GLY A 151 -6.40 2.04 15.48
C GLY A 151 -6.01 3.18 14.53
N GLY A 152 -5.38 2.84 13.40
CA GLY A 152 -5.02 3.75 12.32
C GLY A 152 -6.13 4.02 11.31
N THR A 153 -5.78 4.63 10.17
CA THR A 153 -6.69 4.94 9.06
C THR A 153 -5.99 4.77 7.71
N THR A 154 -6.77 4.66 6.64
CA THR A 154 -6.30 4.66 5.26
C THR A 154 -6.77 5.91 4.51
N ARG A 155 -6.08 6.25 3.42
CA ARG A 155 -6.48 7.25 2.43
C ARG A 155 -6.14 6.73 1.04
N GLN A 156 -7.01 6.97 0.06
CA GLN A 156 -6.76 6.64 -1.35
C GLN A 156 -6.24 7.84 -2.15
N GLU A 157 -5.59 7.59 -3.28
CA GLU A 157 -5.12 8.59 -4.25
C GLU A 157 -4.30 9.73 -3.61
N VAL A 158 -3.30 9.37 -2.80
CA VAL A 158 -2.56 10.34 -1.97
C VAL A 158 -1.40 10.95 -2.75
N ALA A 159 -1.43 12.27 -2.92
CA ALA A 159 -0.32 13.04 -3.48
C ALA A 159 0.87 13.10 -2.50
N LEU A 160 2.03 12.62 -2.94
CA LEU A 160 3.29 12.66 -2.21
C LEU A 160 4.16 13.82 -2.70
N GLY A 161 4.99 14.37 -1.82
CA GLY A 161 5.87 15.50 -2.12
C GLY A 161 5.19 16.87 -2.12
N SER A 162 3.86 16.94 -1.96
CA SER A 162 3.19 18.20 -1.69
C SER A 162 3.41 18.60 -0.23
N THR A 163 4.08 19.74 -0.01
CA THR A 163 4.10 20.35 1.31
C THR A 163 2.68 20.82 1.59
N LEU A 164 1.87 20.02 2.30
CA LEU A 164 0.64 20.50 2.91
C LEU A 164 1.05 21.47 4.03
N ARG A 165 1.21 22.75 3.66
CA ARG A 165 1.20 23.88 4.58
C ARG A 165 -0.22 24.37 4.75
#